data_AF-A0A0Q5Q1C5-F1
#
_entry.id   AF-A0A0Q5Q1C5-F1
#
_cell.length_a   1.000
_cell.length_b   1.000
_cell.length_c   1.000
_cell.angle_alpha   90.00
_cell.angle_beta   90.00
_cell.angle_gamma   90.00
#
_symmetry.space_group_name_H-M   'P 1'
#
loop_
_entity.id
_entity.type
_entity.pdbx_description
1 polymer ?
#
loop_
_entity_poly.entity_id
_entity_poly.type
_entity_poly.pdbx_seq_one_letter_code
_entity_poly.pdbx_strand_id
1 'polypeptide(L)'
;MRKSTRHSLNIKGSARIAVGIDIIDASATGVKARLSVPLPIGTLINIGLPGNNKRHARVVWSEGDITGCEFVQPLDSYDLVTLLEGPKAQND
;
A
#
# COMPACT_ATOMS: atom_id res chain seq x y z
N MET A 1 21.12 23.53 -16.86
CA MET A 1 22.46 23.04 -17.27
C MET A 1 22.49 21.52 -17.14
N ARG A 2 22.89 20.78 -18.18
CA ARG A 2 22.83 19.30 -18.22
C ARG A 2 24.09 18.74 -17.53
N LYS A 3 23.94 18.05 -16.39
CA LYS A 3 25.05 17.65 -15.50
C LYS A 3 25.98 16.54 -16.05
N SER A 4 25.62 15.81 -17.12
CA SER A 4 26.45 14.75 -17.71
C SER A 4 25.96 14.28 -19.09
N THR A 5 26.85 13.63 -19.86
CA THR A 5 26.60 12.94 -21.14
C THR A 5 25.68 11.72 -20.91
N ARG A 6 24.68 11.50 -21.78
CA ARG A 6 23.77 10.35 -21.69
C ARG A 6 24.10 9.33 -22.79
N HIS A 7 24.13 8.06 -22.44
CA HIS A 7 24.24 6.95 -23.39
C HIS A 7 22.86 6.31 -23.61
N SER A 8 22.51 6.06 -24.87
CA SER A 8 21.27 5.34 -25.19
C SER A 8 21.48 3.85 -24.91
N LEU A 9 20.58 3.24 -24.15
CA LEU A 9 20.60 1.81 -23.80
C LEU A 9 19.18 1.25 -23.97
N ASN A 10 19.08 -0.01 -24.38
CA ASN A 10 17.82 -0.76 -24.42
C ASN A 10 17.95 -1.99 -23.52
N ILE A 11 17.75 -1.78 -22.22
CA ILE A 11 17.81 -2.82 -21.19
C ILE A 11 16.54 -2.78 -20.34
N LYS A 12 16.11 -3.94 -19.82
CA LYS A 12 14.97 -4.03 -18.91
C LYS A 12 15.39 -3.57 -17.51
N GLY A 13 14.53 -2.80 -16.86
CA GLY A 13 14.66 -2.41 -15.45
C GLY A 13 13.35 -2.63 -14.70
N SER A 14 13.42 -2.63 -13.36
CA SER A 14 12.23 -2.64 -12.52
C SER A 14 12.27 -1.44 -11.57
N ALA A 15 11.12 -0.84 -11.35
CA ALA A 15 10.93 0.23 -10.37
C ALA A 15 9.89 -0.21 -9.34
N ARG A 16 10.09 0.19 -8.09
CA ARG A 16 9.09 0.08 -7.03
C ARG A 16 8.68 1.51 -6.66
N ILE A 17 7.38 1.77 -6.67
CA ILE A 17 6.84 3.08 -6.34
C ILE A 17 6.06 2.95 -5.05
N ALA A 18 6.34 3.82 -4.09
CA ALA A 18 5.49 4.01 -2.93
C ALA A 18 4.49 5.13 -3.25
N VAL A 19 3.20 4.85 -3.10
CA VAL A 19 2.12 5.83 -3.23
C VAL A 19 1.42 5.94 -1.88
N GLY A 20 0.99 7.16 -1.53
CA GLY A 20 0.11 7.35 -0.39
C GLY A 20 -1.24 6.69 -0.65
N ILE A 21 -1.81 6.09 0.39
CA ILE A 21 -3.16 5.52 0.37
C ILE A 21 -3.89 5.99 1.62
N ASP A 22 -5.20 6.21 1.51
CA ASP A 22 -6.05 6.48 2.67
C ASP A 22 -6.84 5.23 3.01
N ILE A 23 -6.64 4.67 4.20
CA ILE A 23 -7.42 3.52 4.68
C ILE A 23 -8.78 4.03 5.16
N ILE A 24 -9.86 3.52 4.59
CA ILE A 24 -11.24 3.94 4.87
C ILE A 24 -11.93 2.97 5.82
N ASP A 25 -11.66 1.67 5.65
CA ASP A 25 -12.22 0.59 6.45
C ASP A 25 -11.22 -0.56 6.53
N ALA A 26 -11.21 -1.29 7.66
CA ALA A 26 -10.22 -2.31 7.93
C ALA A 26 -10.80 -3.48 8.73
N SER A 27 -10.30 -4.67 8.43
CA SER A 27 -10.59 -5.90 9.15
C SER A 27 -9.33 -6.74 9.30
N ALA A 28 -9.43 -7.89 9.99
CA ALA A 28 -8.31 -8.82 10.11
C ALA A 28 -7.80 -9.35 8.76
N THR A 29 -8.66 -9.41 7.74
CA THR A 29 -8.33 -10.04 6.45
C THR A 29 -8.08 -9.05 5.32
N GLY A 30 -8.29 -7.76 5.53
CA GLY A 30 -8.08 -6.78 4.47
C GLY A 30 -8.47 -5.36 4.83
N VAL A 31 -8.33 -4.48 3.85
CA VAL A 31 -8.64 -3.06 3.94
C VAL A 31 -9.37 -2.57 2.69
N LYS A 32 -10.22 -1.57 2.89
CA LYS A 32 -10.72 -0.69 1.83
C LYS A 32 -9.90 0.58 1.87
N ALA A 33 -9.33 0.97 0.73
CA ALA A 33 -8.49 2.15 0.65
C ALA A 33 -8.81 3.03 -0.56
N ARG A 34 -8.52 4.32 -0.43
CA ARG A 34 -8.48 5.27 -1.54
C ARG A 34 -7.06 5.36 -2.08
N LEU A 35 -6.91 5.32 -3.40
CA LEU A 35 -5.63 5.46 -4.09
C LEU A 35 -5.74 6.48 -5.23
N SER A 36 -4.79 7.39 -5.34
CA SER A 36 -4.74 8.35 -6.47
C SER A 36 -4.39 7.69 -7.81
N VAL A 37 -3.86 6.48 -7.79
CA VAL A 37 -3.51 5.69 -8.98
C VAL A 37 -4.29 4.38 -8.91
N PRO A 38 -5.16 4.08 -9.90
CA PRO A 38 -5.89 2.83 -9.92
C PRO A 38 -4.92 1.66 -10.13
N LEU A 39 -5.13 0.60 -9.36
CA LEU A 39 -4.35 -0.63 -9.45
C LEU A 39 -5.20 -1.74 -10.07
N PRO A 40 -4.68 -2.52 -11.03
CA PRO A 40 -5.41 -3.64 -11.59
C PRO A 40 -5.80 -4.69 -10.54
N ILE A 41 -6.96 -5.32 -10.71
CA ILE A 41 -7.34 -6.48 -9.90
C ILE A 41 -6.28 -7.59 -10.05
N GLY A 42 -5.94 -8.25 -8.94
CA GLY A 42 -4.88 -9.26 -8.87
C GLY A 42 -3.50 -8.69 -8.56
N THR A 43 -3.31 -7.36 -8.61
CA THR A 43 -2.02 -6.73 -8.26
C THR A 43 -1.65 -7.04 -6.81
N LEU A 44 -0.43 -7.54 -6.63
CA LEU A 44 0.16 -7.73 -5.31
C LEU A 44 0.87 -6.44 -4.88
N ILE A 45 0.46 -5.89 -3.75
CA ILE A 45 1.05 -4.70 -3.13
C ILE A 45 1.59 -5.01 -1.75
N ASN A 46 2.49 -4.17 -1.27
CA ASN A 46 2.92 -4.15 0.11
C ASN A 46 2.40 -2.88 0.76
N ILE A 47 1.48 -3.04 1.71
CA ILE A 47 0.82 -1.94 2.41
C ILE A 47 1.57 -1.69 3.72
N GLY A 48 2.02 -0.45 3.93
CA GLY A 48 2.45 0.02 5.24
C GLY A 48 1.23 0.39 6.08
N LEU A 49 1.15 -0.17 7.28
CA LEU A 49 0.11 0.09 8.28
C LEU A 49 0.74 0.77 9.52
N PRO A 50 -0.06 1.42 10.38
CA PRO A 50 0.41 1.93 11.67
C PRO A 50 1.16 0.87 12.49
N GLY A 51 2.04 1.32 13.39
CA GLY A 51 2.85 0.42 14.22
C GLY A 51 4.01 -0.26 13.49
N ASN A 52 4.50 0.32 12.39
CA ASN A 52 5.57 -0.26 11.55
C ASN A 52 5.22 -1.63 10.96
N ASN A 53 3.92 -1.91 10.80
CA ASN A 53 3.45 -3.16 10.22
C ASN A 53 3.40 -3.06 8.70
N LYS A 54 3.81 -4.12 8.00
CA LYS A 54 3.77 -4.23 6.54
C LYS A 54 3.07 -5.51 6.16
N ARG A 55 2.07 -5.40 5.28
CA ARG A 55 1.30 -6.55 4.80
C ARG A 55 1.30 -6.64 3.29
N HIS A 56 1.62 -7.83 2.79
CA HIS A 56 1.32 -8.19 1.41
C HIS A 56 -0.18 -8.30 1.26
N ALA A 57 -0.73 -7.62 0.26
CA ALA A 57 -2.15 -7.63 -0.04
C ALA A 57 -2.37 -7.74 -1.55
N ARG A 58 -3.49 -8.34 -1.94
CA ARG A 58 -3.94 -8.43 -3.32
C ARG A 58 -5.14 -7.51 -3.52
N VAL A 59 -5.12 -6.72 -4.59
CA VAL A 59 -6.31 -5.99 -5.05
C VAL A 59 -7.36 -7.00 -5.50
N VAL A 60 -8.50 -7.06 -4.83
CA VAL A 60 -9.58 -8.03 -5.13
C VAL A 60 -10.75 -7.40 -5.88
N TRP A 61 -10.94 -6.09 -5.73
CA TRP A 61 -11.90 -5.30 -6.51
C TRP A 61 -11.47 -3.82 -6.52
N SER A 62 -11.98 -3.06 -7.49
CA SER A 62 -11.78 -1.62 -7.60
C SER A 62 -13.03 -0.94 -8.17
N GLU A 63 -13.37 0.23 -7.63
CA GLU A 63 -14.48 1.08 -8.06
C GLU A 63 -14.01 2.55 -7.97
N GLY A 64 -13.70 3.15 -9.13
CA GLY A 64 -13.14 4.50 -9.17
C GLY A 64 -11.75 4.57 -8.52
N ASP A 65 -11.60 5.43 -7.52
CA ASP A 65 -10.38 5.59 -6.72
C ASP A 65 -10.38 4.73 -5.45
N ILE A 66 -11.43 3.92 -5.25
CA ILE A 66 -11.57 3.01 -4.12
C ILE A 66 -11.18 1.61 -4.55
N THR A 67 -10.44 0.93 -3.69
CA THR A 67 -9.99 -0.44 -3.91
C THR A 67 -10.13 -1.25 -2.64
N GLY A 68 -10.57 -2.50 -2.80
CA GLY A 68 -10.49 -3.52 -1.76
C GLY A 68 -9.23 -4.35 -1.90
N CYS A 69 -8.50 -4.48 -0.80
CA CYS A 69 -7.29 -5.26 -0.70
C CYS A 69 -7.47 -6.38 0.32
N GLU A 70 -7.24 -7.62 -0.09
CA GLU A 70 -7.17 -8.79 0.79
C GLU A 70 -5.73 -9.04 1.21
N PHE A 71 -5.48 -9.20 2.51
CA PHE A 71 -4.16 -9.58 3.00
C PHE A 71 -3.83 -11.03 2.63
N VAL A 72 -2.61 -11.25 2.15
CA VAL A 72 -2.10 -12.62 1.88
C VAL A 72 -2.04 -13.44 3.16
N GLN A 73 -1.71 -12.78 4.28
CA GLN A 73 -1.78 -13.35 5.62
C GLN A 73 -2.62 -12.42 6.50
N PRO A 74 -3.67 -12.92 7.18
CA PRO A 74 -4.47 -12.11 8.09
C PRO A 74 -3.63 -11.45 9.20
N LEU A 75 -4.10 -10.30 9.67
CA LEU A 75 -3.60 -9.66 10.88
C LEU A 75 -3.95 -10.53 12.10
N ASP A 76 -3.05 -10.56 13.08
CA ASP A 76 -3.40 -11.01 14.42
C ASP A 76 -4.21 -9.93 15.17
N SER A 77 -4.69 -10.26 16.36
CA SER A 77 -5.50 -9.35 17.16
C SER A 77 -4.75 -8.09 17.59
N TYR A 78 -3.45 -8.18 17.88
CA TYR A 78 -2.64 -7.05 18.30
C TYR A 78 -2.46 -6.04 17.15
N ASP A 79 -2.14 -6.55 15.98
CA ASP A 79 -1.98 -5.76 14.77
C ASP A 79 -3.28 -5.09 14.34
N LEU A 80 -4.40 -5.81 14.42
CA LEU A 80 -5.72 -5.25 14.10
C LEU A 80 -6.08 -4.11 15.05
N VAL A 81 -5.90 -4.29 16.36
CA VAL A 81 -6.15 -3.23 17.35
C VAL A 81 -5.26 -2.02 17.06
N THR A 82 -3.98 -2.23 16.77
CA THR A 82 -3.03 -1.14 16.44
C THR A 82 -3.45 -0.37 15.19
N LEU A 83 -3.95 -1.07 14.16
CA LEU A 83 -4.48 -0.42 12.96
C LEU A 83 -5.73 0.42 13.26
N LEU A 84 -6.65 -0.11 14.06
CA LEU A 84 -7.91 0.57 14.41
C LEU A 84 -7.72 1.77 15.35
N GLU A 85 -6.73 1.72 16.25
CA GLU A 85 -6.33 2.86 17.09
C GLU A 85 -5.67 3.99 16.29
N GLY A 86 -5.16 3.68 15.10
CA GLY A 86 -4.43 4.61 14.26
C GLY A 86 -3.06 4.99 14.82
N PRO A 87 -2.35 5.95 14.18
CA PRO A 87 -1.11 6.46 14.73
C PRO A 87 -1.37 7.13 16.08
N LYS A 88 -0.80 6.60 17.17
CA LYS A 88 -0.75 7.34 18.44
C LYS A 88 0.04 8.62 18.20
N ALA A 89 -0.58 9.76 18.43
CA ALA A 89 0.09 11.05 18.37
C ALA A 89 1.34 10.99 19.27
N GLN A 90 2.53 11.11 18.66
CA GLN A 90 3.74 11.42 19.42
C GLN A 90 3.56 12.86 19.90
N ASN A 91 3.09 13.01 21.14
CA ASN A 91 3.28 14.24 21.88
C ASN A 91 4.79 14.29 22.21
N ASP A 92 5.48 15.22 21.54
CA ASP A 92 6.81 15.73 21.92
C ASP A 92 6.63 16.80 23.03
#